data_AF-A0A1F4FWH7-F1
#
_entry.id   AF-A0A1F4FWH7-F1
#
_cell.length_a   1.000
_cell.length_b   1.000
_cell.length_c   1.000
_cell.angle_alpha   90.00
_cell.angle_beta   90.00
_cell.angle_gamma   90.00
#
_symmetry.space_group_name_H-M   'P 1'
#
loop_
_entity.id
_entity.type
_entity.pdbx_description
1 polymer ?
#
loop_
_entity_poly.entity_id
_entity_poly.type
_entity_poly.pdbx_seq_one_letter_code
_entity_poly.pdbx_strand_id
1 'polypeptide(L)' 'MAETIHPVQLEGFRRMTPVEKIRLVAALYETGIRLRMAGLRMAHPDWPDERLEREARRALLYAGT' A
#
# COMPACT_ATOMS: atom_id res chain seq x y z
N MET A 1 -0.54 9.65 -16.82
CA MET A 1 -0.48 11.09 -16.48
C MET A 1 0.05 11.18 -15.06
N ALA A 2 1.14 11.89 -14.80
CA ALA A 2 1.59 12.10 -13.42
C ALA A 2 0.57 13.04 -12.76
N GLU A 3 -0.24 12.50 -11.86
CA GLU A 3 -1.13 13.33 -11.04
C GLU A 3 -0.26 14.24 -10.16
N THR A 4 -0.47 15.55 -10.29
CA THR A 4 0.26 16.54 -9.50
C THR A 4 -0.18 16.43 -8.04
N ILE A 5 0.77 16.22 -7.12
CA ILE A 5 0.47 16.20 -5.67
C ILE A 5 -0.18 17.53 -5.28
N HIS A 6 -1.34 17.44 -4.63
CA HIS A 6 -2.08 18.63 -4.22
C HIS A 6 -1.25 19.49 -3.24
N PRO A 7 -1.27 20.84 -3.34
CA PRO A 7 -0.44 21.71 -2.49
C PRO A 7 -0.59 21.45 -0.98
N VAL A 8 -1.79 21.12 -0.53
CA VAL A 8 -2.05 20.76 0.89
C VAL A 8 -1.32 19.49 1.31
N GLN A 9 -1.27 18.47 0.45
CA GLN A 9 -0.54 17.23 0.74
C GLN A 9 0.97 17.50 0.78
N LEU A 10 1.47 18.31 -0.16
CA LEU A 10 2.88 18.70 -0.22
C LEU A 10 3.30 19.43 1.05
N GLU A 11 2.49 20.38 1.53
CA GLU A 11 2.75 21.10 2.78
C GLU A 11 2.72 20.17 3.99
N GLY A 12 1.78 19.21 4.02
CA GLY A 12 1.76 18.15 5.04
C GLY A 12 3.06 17.35 5.07
N PHE A 13 3.55 16.89 3.91
CA PHE A 13 4.80 16.14 3.82
C PHE A 13 6.04 16.95 4.17
N ARG A 14 6.03 18.28 3.94
CA ARG A 14 7.13 19.18 4.33
C ARG A 14 7.24 19.33 5.84
N ARG A 15 6.12 19.30 6.56
CA ARG A 15 6.07 19.42 8.03
C ARG A 15 6.43 18.15 8.78
N MET A 16 6.37 16.99 8.11
CA MET A 16 6.72 15.71 8.72
C MET A 16 8.21 15.60 9.02
N THR A 17 8.52 15.13 10.22
CA THR A 17 9.84 14.61 10.60
C THR A 17 10.22 13.37 9.77
N PRO A 18 11.51 13.03 9.66
CA PRO A 18 11.93 11.81 8.96
C PRO A 18 11.25 10.52 9.47
N VAL A 19 11.04 10.41 10.78
CA VAL A 19 10.40 9.23 11.39
C VAL A 19 8.91 9.14 10.99
N GLU A 20 8.20 10.26 10.92
CA GLU A 20 6.80 10.28 10.48
C GLU A 20 6.67 9.86 9.02
N LYS A 21 7.62 10.25 8.16
CA LYS A 21 7.65 9.80 6.76
C LYS A 21 7.81 8.29 6.65
N ILE A 22 8.72 7.70 7.44
CA ILE A 22 8.90 6.25 7.47
C ILE A 22 7.63 5.54 7.95
N ARG A 23 6.99 6.04 9.01
CA ARG A 23 5.72 5.50 9.52
C ARG A 23 4.61 5.58 8.46
N LEU A 24 4.52 6.69 7.73
CA LEU A 24 3.54 6.87 6.66
C LEU A 24 3.75 5.82 5.55
N VAL A 25 4.99 5.63 5.09
CA VAL A 25 5.30 4.63 4.05
C VAL A 25 4.98 3.22 4.53
N ALA A 26 5.29 2.88 5.78
CA ALA A 26 4.94 1.59 6.37
C ALA A 26 3.42 1.38 6.43
N ALA A 27 2.66 2.39 6.86
CA ALA A 27 1.20 2.35 6.88
C ALA A 27 0.60 2.21 5.48
N LEU A 28 1.20 2.87 4.48
CA LEU A 28 0.80 2.75 3.08
C LEU A 28 1.05 1.34 2.54
N TYR A 29 2.18 0.74 2.87
CA TYR A 29 2.49 -0.65 2.49
C TYR A 29 1.46 -1.64 3.05
N GLU A 30 1.14 -1.53 4.35
CA GLU A 30 0.11 -2.37 4.98
C GLU A 30 -1.29 -2.14 4.40
N THR A 31 -1.59 -0.91 3.99
CA THR A 31 -2.85 -0.59 3.29
C THR A 31 -2.91 -1.25 1.92
N GLY A 32 -1.80 -1.21 1.17
CA GLY A 32 -1.67 -1.88 -0.12
C GLY A 32 -1.87 -3.39 0.00
N ILE A 33 -1.31 -4.03 1.03
CA ILE A 33 -1.48 -5.48 1.26
C ILE A 33 -2.96 -5.81 1.45
N ARG A 34 -3.65 -5.07 2.33
CA ARG A 34 -5.07 -5.30 2.61
C ARG A 34 -5.93 -5.11 1.37
N LEU A 35 -5.67 -4.07 0.59
CA LEU A 35 -6.37 -3.85 -0.68
C LEU A 35 -6.15 -5.00 -1.66
N ARG A 36 -4.91 -5.49 -1.76
CA ARG A 36 -4.59 -6.60 -2.65
C ARG A 36 -5.22 -7.91 -2.17
N MET A 37 -5.24 -8.17 -0.87
CA MET A 37 -5.94 -9.32 -0.29
C MET A 37 -7.44 -9.28 -0.60
N ALA A 38 -8.09 -8.12 -0.51
CA ALA A 38 -9.51 -7.99 -0.85
C ALA A 38 -9.77 -8.37 -2.31
N GLY A 39 -8.96 -7.87 -3.24
CA GLY A 39 -9.05 -8.25 -4.65
C GLY A 39 -8.78 -9.75 -4.90
N LEU A 40 -7.78 -10.33 -4.23
CA LEU A 40 -7.49 -11.75 -4.33
C LEU A 40 -8.63 -12.62 -3.76
N ARG A 41 -9.26 -12.20 -2.67
CA ARG A 41 -10.41 -12.91 -2.08
C ARG A 41 -11.60 -12.95 -3.03
N MET A 42 -11.82 -11.89 -3.81
CA MET A 42 -12.86 -11.87 -4.85
C MET A 42 -12.55 -12.84 -5.99
N ALA A 43 -11.28 -12.97 -6.39
CA ALA A 43 -10.86 -13.86 -7.48
C ALA A 43 -10.69 -15.33 -7.04
N HIS A 44 -10.40 -15.56 -5.77
CA HIS A 44 -10.07 -16.85 -5.18
C HIS A 44 -10.77 -17.03 -3.82
N PRO A 45 -12.10 -17.22 -3.81
CA PRO A 45 -12.89 -17.28 -2.57
C PRO A 45 -12.50 -18.44 -1.65
N ASP A 46 -11.97 -19.53 -2.20
CA ASP A 46 -11.59 -20.74 -1.45
C ASP A 46 -10.17 -20.67 -0.85
N TRP A 47 -9.42 -19.60 -1.11
CA TRP A 47 -8.07 -19.48 -0.57
C TRP A 47 -8.10 -19.09 0.90
N PRO A 48 -7.27 -19.76 1.75
CA PRO A 48 -7.13 -19.35 3.14
C PRO A 48 -6.37 -18.02 3.25
N ASP A 49 -6.60 -17.30 4.34
CA ASP A 49 -6.08 -15.95 4.55
C ASP A 49 -4.54 -15.89 4.48
N GLU A 50 -3.84 -16.91 4.97
CA GLU A 50 -2.37 -16.97 4.93
C GLU A 50 -1.86 -17.03 3.49
N ARG A 51 -2.59 -17.71 2.60
CA ARG A 51 -2.25 -17.74 1.17
C ARG A 51 -2.55 -16.39 0.53
N LEU A 52 -3.69 -15.77 0.85
CA LEU A 52 -4.04 -14.43 0.34
C LEU A 52 -2.99 -13.40 0.73
N GLU A 53 -2.53 -13.40 1.98
CA GLU A 53 -1.51 -12.47 2.47
C GLU A 53 -0.16 -12.69 1.76
N ARG A 54 0.29 -13.95 1.65
CA ARG A 54 1.55 -14.27 0.95
C ARG A 54 1.54 -13.79 -0.50
N GLU A 55 0.47 -14.07 -1.24
CA GLU A 55 0.37 -13.65 -2.64
C GLU A 55 0.17 -12.13 -2.75
N ALA A 56 -0.51 -11.49 -1.80
CA ALA A 56 -0.62 -10.02 -1.76
C ALA A 56 0.73 -9.34 -1.58
N ARG A 57 1.55 -9.82 -0.62
CA ARG A 57 2.92 -9.34 -0.40
C ARG A 57 3.82 -9.59 -1.62
N ARG A 58 3.71 -10.76 -2.25
CA ARG A 58 4.43 -11.07 -3.51
C ARG A 58 4.05 -10.13 -4.64
N ALA A 59 2.77 -9.80 -4.81
CA ALA A 59 2.31 -8.90 -5.86
C ALA A 59 2.85 -7.47 -5.66
N LEU A 60 2.92 -6.99 -4.41
CA LEU A 60 3.43 -5.66 -4.11
C LEU A 60 4.94 -5.52 -4.29
N LEU A 61 5.69 -6.62 -4.34
CA LEU A 61 7.13 -6.60 -4.61
C LEU A 61 7.46 -5.90 -5.94
N TYR A 62 6.54 -5.97 -6.91
CA TYR A 62 6.68 -5.40 -8.25
C TYR A 62 5.76 -4.20 -8.49
N ALA A 63 5.04 -3.72 -7.48
CA ALA A 63 4.07 -2.63 -7.66
C ALA A 63 4.72 -1.23 -7.81
N GLY A 64 6.04 -1.14 -7.62
CA GLY A 64 6.81 0.11 -7.71
C GLY A 64 7.48 0.38 -9.07
N THR A 65 7.18 -0.40 -10.11
CA THR A 65 7.76 -0.28 -11.46
C THR A 65 6.74 0.22 -12.46
#